data_AF-A0A9J6AGV1-F1
#
_entry.id   AF-A0A9J6AGV1-F1
#
_cell.length_a   1.000
_cell.length_b   1.000
_cell.length_c   1.000
_cell.angle_alpha   90.00
_cell.angle_beta   90.00
_cell.angle_gamma   90.00
#
_symmetry.space_group_name_H-M   'P 1'
#
loop_
_entity.id
_entity.type
_entity.pdbx_description
1 polymer ?
#
loop_
_entity_poly.entity_id
_entity_poly.type
_entity_poly.pdbx_seq_one_letter_code
_entity_poly.pdbx_strand_id
1 'polypeptide(L)'
;MSFSIRSSDKRQNHNICDLLETASGELFLIELYNDQPKIYGLNMEEKVWIQVKSLGDRIFFAASDCSFSLSAQKFPEGKSNCIYFRRRRKSIG
;
A
#
# COMPACT_ATOMS: atom_id res chain seq x y z
N MET A 1 8.39 -8.26 12.09
CA MET A 1 8.62 -8.88 10.77
C MET A 1 7.37 -8.63 9.95
N SER A 2 7.48 -8.08 8.75
CA SER A 2 6.38 -7.88 7.81
C SER A 2 6.61 -8.83 6.64
N PHE A 3 5.63 -9.69 6.34
CA PHE A 3 5.69 -10.57 5.16
C PHE A 3 4.86 -9.92 4.05
N SER A 4 5.45 -9.73 2.87
CA SER A 4 4.72 -9.26 1.68
C SER A 4 4.13 -10.46 0.96
N ILE A 5 2.81 -10.58 0.95
CA ILE A 5 2.12 -11.53 0.06
C ILE A 5 1.91 -10.85 -1.28
N ARG A 6 2.34 -11.47 -2.38
CA ARG A 6 1.98 -11.05 -3.74
C ARG A 6 0.69 -11.75 -4.15
N SER A 7 -0.28 -11.00 -4.69
CA SER A 7 -1.34 -11.56 -5.52
C SER A 7 -1.62 -10.66 -6.72
N SER A 8 -2.08 -11.28 -7.81
CA SER A 8 -1.80 -10.95 -9.21
C SER A 8 -3.08 -10.66 -10.00
N ASP A 9 -3.11 -9.60 -10.81
CA ASP A 9 -3.44 -9.75 -12.25
C ASP A 9 -2.76 -8.66 -13.09
N LYS A 10 -1.95 -9.10 -14.05
CA LYS A 10 -1.38 -8.31 -15.14
C LYS A 10 -2.39 -8.26 -16.28
N ARG A 11 -3.28 -7.29 -16.29
CA ARG A 11 -3.99 -6.90 -17.53
C ARG A 11 -3.75 -5.43 -17.82
N GLN A 12 -2.71 -5.22 -18.62
CA GLN A 12 -2.45 -4.06 -19.46
C GLN A 12 -3.10 -2.74 -18.99
N ASN A 13 -2.55 -2.15 -17.95
CA ASN A 13 -2.49 -0.71 -17.77
C ASN A 13 -1.47 -0.42 -16.65
N HIS A 14 -0.81 0.72 -16.70
CA HIS A 14 0.35 1.09 -15.89
C HIS A 14 0.07 1.32 -14.40
N ASN A 15 -0.90 0.62 -13.84
CA ASN A 15 -1.43 0.84 -12.51
C ASN A 15 -0.95 -0.26 -11.56
N ILE A 16 -0.57 0.13 -10.34
CA ILE A 16 -0.14 -0.81 -9.30
C ILE A 16 -1.32 -1.01 -8.35
N CYS A 17 -1.74 -2.26 -8.22
CA CYS A 17 -2.69 -2.74 -7.22
C CYS A 17 -1.98 -3.82 -6.41
N ASP A 18 -1.60 -3.51 -5.18
CA ASP A 18 -0.94 -4.47 -4.29
C ASP A 18 -1.84 -4.82 -3.11
N LEU A 19 -1.98 -6.12 -2.85
CA LEU A 19 -2.60 -6.65 -1.63
C LEU A 19 -1.50 -6.92 -0.61
N LEU A 20 -1.61 -6.32 0.57
CA LEU A 20 -0.67 -6.47 1.67
C LEU A 20 -1.35 -7.12 2.86
N GLU A 21 -0.86 -8.29 3.27
CA GLU A 21 -1.16 -8.84 4.60
C GLU A 21 -0.11 -8.38 5.60
N THR A 22 -0.56 -7.86 6.73
CA THR A 22 0.32 -7.45 7.83
C THR A 22 0.54 -8.61 8.79
N ALA A 23 1.58 -8.53 9.63
CA ALA A 23 1.83 -9.57 10.64
C ALA A 23 0.72 -9.71 11.70
N SER A 24 -0.13 -8.69 11.84
CA SER A 24 -1.34 -8.73 12.68
C SER A 24 -2.53 -9.42 11.98
N GLY A 25 -2.38 -9.87 10.73
CA GLY A 25 -3.45 -10.46 9.93
C GLY A 25 -4.38 -9.44 9.27
N GLU A 26 -4.09 -8.14 9.37
CA GLU A 26 -4.86 -7.11 8.66
C GLU A 26 -4.50 -7.10 7.18
N LEU A 27 -5.50 -6.96 6.31
CA LEU A 27 -5.35 -6.90 4.86
C LEU A 27 -5.56 -5.49 4.34
N PHE A 28 -4.64 -5.03 3.49
CA PHE A 28 -4.69 -3.72 2.85
C PHE A 28 -4.59 -3.85 1.33
N LEU A 29 -5.40 -3.08 0.61
CA LEU A 29 -5.28 -2.87 -0.82
C LEU A 29 -4.66 -1.49 -1.08
N ILE A 30 -3.61 -1.44 -1.91
CA ILE A 30 -2.90 -0.22 -2.27
C ILE A 30 -3.11 0.06 -3.76
N GLU A 31 -3.63 1.23 -4.07
CA GLU A 31 -3.92 1.69 -5.44
C GLU A 31 -3.01 2.87 -5.81
N LEU A 32 -2.15 2.70 -6.83
CA LEU A 32 -1.27 3.74 -7.38
C LEU A 32 -1.66 4.11 -8.84
N TYR A 33 -2.91 4.50 -9.05
CA TYR A 33 -3.47 4.82 -10.38
C TYR A 33 -3.38 6.31 -10.73
N ASN A 34 -3.37 7.16 -9.70
CA ASN A 34 -3.48 8.61 -9.83
C ASN A 34 -2.26 9.30 -9.19
N ASP A 35 -2.20 10.63 -9.28
CA ASP A 35 -1.20 11.44 -8.54
C ASP A 35 -1.31 11.28 -7.02
N GLN A 36 -2.42 10.71 -6.53
CA GLN A 36 -2.65 10.41 -5.11
C GLN A 36 -2.87 8.91 -4.90
N PRO A 37 -1.95 8.22 -4.21
CA PRO A 37 -2.15 6.86 -3.74
C PRO A 37 -3.39 6.74 -2.84
N LYS A 38 -4.07 5.60 -2.93
CA LYS A 38 -5.14 5.24 -1.98
C LYS A 38 -4.82 3.92 -1.30
N ILE A 39 -5.24 3.80 -0.05
CA ILE A 39 -5.14 2.59 0.75
C ILE A 39 -6.54 2.25 1.25
N TYR A 40 -6.89 0.97 1.18
CA TYR A 40 -8.13 0.43 1.70
C TYR A 40 -7.81 -0.69 2.67
N GLY A 41 -8.46 -0.71 3.82
CA GLY A 41 -8.42 -1.82 4.75
C GLY A 41 -9.62 -2.74 4.49
N LEU A 42 -9.42 -4.05 4.57
CA LEU A 42 -10.52 -5.00 4.50
C LEU A 42 -11.26 -5.04 5.84
N ASN A 43 -12.54 -4.68 5.84
CA ASN A 43 -13.43 -5.05 6.92
C ASN A 43 -13.83 -6.52 6.72
N MET A 44 -13.32 -7.40 7.57
CA MET A 44 -13.55 -8.85 7.48
C MET A 44 -14.99 -9.27 7.81
N GLU A 45 -15.68 -8.51 8.67
CA GLU A 45 -17.05 -8.79 9.09
C GLU A 45 -18.02 -8.52 7.92
N GLU A 46 -17.92 -7.34 7.34
CA GLU A 46 -18.75 -6.89 6.23
C GLU A 46 -18.24 -7.36 4.86
N LYS A 47 -17.02 -7.88 4.80
CA LYS A 47 -16.31 -8.31 3.56
C LYS A 47 -16.20 -7.18 2.51
N VAL A 48 -16.00 -5.95 2.97
CA VAL A 48 -15.87 -4.76 2.12
C VAL A 48 -14.55 -4.03 2.32
N TRP A 49 -14.05 -3.42 1.25
CA TRP A 49 -12.88 -2.55 1.28
C TRP A 49 -13.27 -1.13 1.68
N ILE A 50 -12.68 -0.62 2.75
CA ILE A 50 -12.96 0.72 3.26
C ILE A 50 -11.72 1.58 3.11
N GLN A 51 -11.86 2.75 2.46
CA GLN A 51 -10.73 3.67 2.28
C GLN A 51 -10.23 4.16 3.64
N VAL A 52 -8.93 3.97 3.87
CA VAL A 52 -8.26 4.39 5.11
C VAL A 52 -7.92 5.86 5.02
N LYS A 53 -8.48 6.67 5.92
CA LYS A 53 -8.23 8.12 5.99
C LYS A 53 -6.99 8.48 6.80
N SER A 54 -6.56 7.60 7.70
CA SER A 54 -5.37 7.76 8.53
C SER A 54 -4.71 6.41 8.76
N LEU A 55 -3.42 6.32 8.46
CA LEU A 55 -2.58 5.14 8.67
C LEU A 55 -1.99 5.12 10.08
N GLY A 56 -2.27 6.14 10.90
CA GLY A 56 -1.82 6.21 12.29
C GLY A 56 -0.29 6.19 12.41
N ASP A 57 0.24 5.23 13.16
CA ASP A 57 1.68 5.04 13.34
C ASP A 57 2.34 4.34 12.14
N ARG A 58 1.58 3.92 11.13
CA ARG A 58 2.10 3.09 10.03
C ARG A 58 2.72 3.93 8.93
N ILE A 59 3.74 3.34 8.30
CA ILE A 59 4.38 3.80 7.08
C ILE A 59 4.18 2.71 6.04
N PHE A 60 3.69 3.08 4.86
CA PHE A 60 3.56 2.17 3.72
C PHE A 60 4.61 2.49 2.68
N PHE A 61 5.29 1.45 2.18
CA PHE A 61 6.17 1.53 1.02
C PHE A 61 5.48 0.76 -0.09
N ALA A 62 5.28 1.42 -1.24
CA ALA A 62 4.60 0.84 -2.38
C ALA A 62 5.42 1.01 -3.66
N ALA A 63 5.73 -0.11 -4.31
CA ALA A 63 6.44 -0.18 -5.57
C ALA A 63 5.73 -1.13 -6.54
N SER A 64 6.16 -1.18 -7.79
CA SER A 64 5.53 -2.02 -8.81
C SER A 64 5.69 -3.53 -8.59
N ASP A 65 6.64 -3.89 -7.74
CA ASP A 65 7.12 -5.25 -7.53
C ASP A 65 6.97 -5.70 -6.08
N CYS A 66 6.89 -4.78 -5.13
CA CYS A 66 6.62 -5.09 -3.73
C CYS A 66 5.99 -3.91 -3.00
N SER A 67 5.16 -4.26 -2.02
CA SER A 67 4.67 -3.32 -1.01
C SER A 67 4.85 -3.92 0.38
N PHE A 68 5.12 -3.06 1.36
CA PHE A 68 5.21 -3.46 2.77
C PHE A 68 4.82 -2.30 3.69
N SER A 69 4.53 -2.63 4.95
CA SER A 69 4.19 -1.67 6.00
C SER A 69 5.05 -1.90 7.23
N LEU A 70 5.38 -0.82 7.93
CA LEU A 70 6.03 -0.85 9.23
C LEU A 70 5.45 0.21 10.17
N SER A 71 5.64 0.00 11.46
CA SER A 71 5.41 1.04 12.47
C SER A 71 6.54 2.08 12.40
N ALA A 72 6.18 3.36 12.35
CA ALA A 72 7.10 4.49 12.41
C ALA A 72 7.92 4.51 13.71
N GLN A 73 7.41 3.89 14.78
CA GLN A 73 8.18 3.73 16.02
C GLN A 73 9.45 2.88 15.82
N LYS A 74 9.44 1.99 14.82
CA LYS A 74 10.57 1.14 14.45
C LYS A 74 11.48 1.78 13.40
N PHE A 75 11.09 2.96 12.88
CA PHE A 75 11.81 3.69 11.85
C PHE A 75 11.61 5.20 12.05
N PRO A 76 12.26 5.79 13.07
CA PRO A 76 12.02 7.17 13.50
C PRO A 76 12.39 8.22 12.45
N GLU A 77 13.21 7.86 11.46
CA GLU A 77 13.54 8.70 10.30
C GLU A 77 12.37 8.83 9.31
N GLY A 78 11.42 7.89 9.36
CA GLY A 78 10.25 7.89 8.51
C GLY A 78 9.08 8.65 9.11
N LYS A 79 8.35 9.37 8.27
CA LYS A 79 7.13 10.05 8.68
C LYS A 79 6.01 9.02 8.87
N SER A 80 5.35 9.00 10.03
CA SER A 80 4.13 8.21 10.22
C SER A 80 2.97 8.75 9.38
N ASN A 81 1.92 7.94 9.23
CA ASN A 81 0.74 8.33 8.48
C ASN A 81 1.04 8.73 7.02
N CYS A 82 1.94 8.01 6.35
CA CYS A 82 2.29 8.32 4.97
C CYS A 82 2.59 7.09 4.10
N ILE A 83 2.63 7.34 2.79
CA ILE A 83 2.88 6.35 1.75
C ILE A 83 4.09 6.84 0.95
N TYR A 84 5.17 6.07 0.97
CA TYR A 84 6.32 6.26 0.10
C TYR A 84 6.12 5.43 -1.16
N PHE A 85 6.14 6.08 -2.32
CA PHE A 85 5.99 5.40 -3.60
C PHE A 85 6.92 6.00 -4.64
N ARG A 86 7.39 5.17 -5.56
CA ARG A 86 8.23 5.64 -6.66
C ARG A 86 7.36 6.41 -7.65
N ARG A 87 7.63 7.71 -7.81
CA ARG A 87 6.99 8.51 -8.88
C ARG A 87 7.30 7.88 -10.23
N ARG A 88 6.27 7.49 -10.98
CA ARG A 88 6.47 7.06 -12.38
C ARG A 88 6.91 8.25 -13.21
N ARG A 89 8.02 8.10 -13.95
CA ARG A 89 8.37 9.05 -15.01
C ARG A 89 7.34 8.90 -16.11
N LYS A 90 6.68 9.98 -16.51
CA LYS A 90 5.98 9.99 -17.81
C LYS A 90 7.05 9.80 -18.87
N SER A 91 6.92 8.76 -19.69
CA SER A 91 7.70 8.66 -20.92
C SER A 91 7.36 9.88 -21.77
N ILE A 92 8.35 10.75 -22.00
CA ILE A 92 8.23 11.81 -23.00
C ILE A 92 8.30 11.07 -24.33
N GLY A 93 7.15 11.01 -25.01
CA GLY A 93 7.05 10.55 -26.39
C GLY A 93 7.57 11.60 -27.36
#